data_AF-A0A6B1ISX6-F1
#
_entry.id   AF-A0A6B1ISX6-F1
#
_cell.length_a   1.000
_cell.length_b   1.000
_cell.length_c   1.000
_cell.angle_alpha   90.00
_cell.angle_beta   90.00
_cell.angle_gamma   90.00
#
_symmetry.space_group_name_H-M   'P 1'
#
loop_
_entity.id
_entity.type
_entity.pdbx_description
1 polymer ?
#
loop_
_entity_poly.entity_id
_entity_poly.type
_entity_poly.pdbx_seq_one_letter_code
_entity_poly.pdbx_strand_id
1 'polypeptide(L)'
;MRDRSGGTDRAVSVTVGYVMTLAVSTLLLSGLFVAGGSFVDTQRERAAQGELTVVGERIAADIGTVDRLVATAESRDNLTVHRPLTLPDRVSGTGYRIRIEANGTQGTIALESEQTDATVEVPFRTSEIVAVENATVDGGDLRIRWDPDGGADGDGAVVVSEP
;
A
#
# COMPACT_ATOMS: atom_id res chain seq x y z
N MET A 1 -50.56 54.91 28.43
CA MET A 1 -49.52 54.46 27.46
C MET A 1 -49.90 53.06 27.01
N ARG A 2 -50.05 52.82 25.70
CA ARG A 2 -50.42 51.50 25.16
C ARG A 2 -49.18 50.89 24.50
N ASP A 3 -48.78 49.71 24.98
CA ASP A 3 -47.63 48.96 24.53
C ASP A 3 -47.77 48.52 23.06
N ARG A 4 -46.77 48.90 22.26
CA ARG A 4 -46.59 48.47 20.87
C ARG A 4 -45.55 47.34 20.82
N SER A 5 -45.67 46.30 21.64
CA SER A 5 -44.70 45.18 21.66
C SER A 5 -45.03 44.04 20.69
N GLY A 6 -46.30 43.83 20.35
CA GLY A 6 -46.68 42.63 19.57
C GLY A 6 -46.05 42.54 18.17
N GLY A 7 -45.73 43.68 17.52
CA GLY A 7 -45.16 43.75 16.17
C GLY A 7 -43.79 43.11 16.05
N THR A 8 -42.99 43.28 17.09
CA THR A 8 -41.58 42.91 17.12
C THR A 8 -41.41 41.42 17.39
N ASP A 9 -42.16 40.83 18.34
CA ASP A 9 -42.11 39.39 18.66
C ASP A 9 -42.41 38.47 17.46
N ARG A 10 -43.40 38.84 16.65
CA ARG A 10 -43.76 38.09 15.44
C ARG A 10 -42.76 38.25 14.30
N ALA A 11 -42.16 39.45 14.14
CA ALA A 11 -41.06 39.66 13.19
C ALA A 11 -39.81 38.86 13.60
N VAL A 12 -39.50 38.84 14.90
CA VAL A 12 -38.40 38.06 15.47
C VAL A 12 -38.63 36.57 15.26
N SER A 13 -39.83 36.05 15.51
CA SER A 13 -40.14 34.62 15.35
C SER A 13 -39.92 34.11 13.92
N VAL A 14 -40.26 34.91 12.90
CA VAL A 14 -40.02 34.54 11.49
C VAL A 14 -38.53 34.51 11.19
N THR A 15 -37.77 35.52 11.62
CA THR A 15 -36.30 35.57 11.41
C THR A 15 -35.58 34.45 12.15
N VAL A 16 -35.95 34.19 13.41
CA VAL A 16 -35.38 33.12 14.24
C VAL A 16 -35.69 31.75 13.65
N GLY A 17 -36.92 31.53 13.16
CA GLY A 17 -37.27 30.28 12.49
C GLY A 17 -36.38 30.01 11.27
N TYR A 18 -36.15 31.02 10.44
CA TYR A 18 -35.29 30.90 9.26
C TYR A 18 -33.83 30.63 9.65
N VAL A 19 -33.30 31.36 10.64
CA VAL A 19 -31.93 31.16 11.14
C VAL A 19 -31.77 29.77 11.75
N MET A 20 -32.78 29.26 12.47
CA MET A 20 -32.73 27.93 13.06
C MET A 20 -32.72 26.85 11.98
N THR A 21 -33.57 26.96 10.95
CA THR A 21 -33.52 26.05 9.79
C THR A 21 -32.14 26.05 9.13
N LEU A 22 -31.58 27.24 8.87
CA LEU A 22 -30.23 27.35 8.30
C LEU A 22 -29.17 26.75 9.23
N ALA A 23 -29.26 26.95 10.54
CA ALA A 23 -28.34 26.39 11.52
C ALA A 23 -28.38 24.86 11.50
N VAL A 24 -29.58 24.26 11.52
CA VAL A 24 -29.74 22.80 11.45
C VAL A 24 -29.25 22.26 10.11
N SER A 25 -29.61 22.88 8.99
CA SER A 25 -29.12 22.48 7.67
C SER A 25 -27.59 22.51 7.61
N THR A 26 -26.97 23.55 8.17
CA THR A 26 -25.51 23.68 8.19
C THR A 26 -24.87 22.60 9.05
N LEU A 27 -25.45 22.28 10.21
CA LEU A 27 -24.98 21.18 11.06
C LEU A 27 -25.09 19.83 10.36
N LEU A 28 -26.21 19.57 9.68
CA LEU A 28 -26.42 18.33 8.92
C LEU A 28 -25.41 18.21 7.78
N LEU A 29 -25.20 19.28 7.02
CA LEU A 29 -24.21 19.30 5.93
C LEU A 29 -22.80 19.08 6.47
N SER A 30 -22.43 19.74 7.57
CA SER A 30 -21.12 19.58 8.21
C SER A 30 -20.90 18.13 8.65
N GLY A 31 -21.90 17.52 9.30
CA GLY A 31 -21.85 16.11 9.69
C GLY A 31 -21.70 15.17 8.49
N LEU A 32 -22.42 15.45 7.39
CA LEU A 32 -22.32 14.68 6.15
C LEU A 32 -20.93 14.77 5.52
N PHE A 33 -20.32 15.96 5.47
CA PHE A 33 -18.97 16.13 4.92
C PHE A 33 -17.91 15.36 5.72
N VAL A 34 -18.00 15.41 7.06
CA VAL A 34 -17.07 14.66 7.94
C VAL A 34 -17.24 13.15 7.73
N ALA A 35 -18.48 12.65 7.74
CA ALA A 35 -18.76 11.23 7.52
C ALA A 35 -18.36 10.78 6.10
N GLY A 36 -18.62 11.61 5.09
CA GLY A 36 -18.26 11.34 3.70
C GLY A 36 -16.74 11.30 3.48
N GLY A 37 -16.00 12.22 4.09
CA GLY A 37 -14.53 12.24 4.03
C GLY A 37 -13.92 10.95 4.60
N SER A 38 -14.30 10.61 5.83
CA SER A 38 -13.83 9.37 6.48
C SER A 38 -14.16 8.12 5.66
N PHE A 39 -15.33 8.06 5.03
CA PHE A 39 -15.71 6.94 4.17
C PHE A 39 -14.80 6.83 2.94
N VAL A 40 -14.53 7.95 2.25
CA VAL A 40 -13.66 7.97 1.07
C VAL A 40 -12.24 7.55 1.42
N ASP A 41 -11.69 8.07 2.52
CA ASP A 41 -10.34 7.71 2.97
C ASP A 41 -10.25 6.21 3.27
N THR A 42 -11.26 5.65 3.93
CA THR A 42 -11.33 4.21 4.19
C THR A 42 -11.43 3.39 2.89
N GLN A 43 -12.13 3.89 1.87
CA GLN A 43 -12.20 3.18 0.58
C GLN A 43 -10.88 3.24 -0.17
N ARG A 44 -10.17 4.38 -0.14
CA ARG A 44 -8.83 4.51 -0.73
C ARG A 44 -7.83 3.59 -0.05
N GLU A 45 -7.89 3.50 1.27
CA GLU A 45 -7.09 2.60 2.09
C GLU A 45 -7.30 1.12 1.69
N ARG A 46 -8.55 0.68 1.59
CA ARG A 46 -8.87 -0.69 1.14
C ARG A 46 -8.45 -0.97 -0.30
N ALA A 47 -8.60 0.01 -1.20
CA ALA A 47 -8.16 -0.12 -2.57
C ALA A 47 -6.63 -0.28 -2.65
N ALA A 48 -5.88 0.54 -1.91
CA ALA A 48 -4.44 0.44 -1.79
C ALA A 48 -4.00 -0.93 -1.26
N GLN A 49 -4.62 -1.43 -0.18
CA GLN A 49 -4.33 -2.77 0.35
C GLN A 49 -4.59 -3.88 -0.69
N GLY A 50 -5.69 -3.79 -1.45
CA GLY A 50 -5.98 -4.77 -2.51
C GLY A 50 -4.93 -4.76 -3.62
N GLU A 51 -4.54 -3.58 -4.09
CA GLU A 51 -3.51 -3.42 -5.11
C GLU A 51 -2.14 -3.91 -4.61
N LEU A 52 -1.75 -3.53 -3.38
CA LEU A 52 -0.51 -3.98 -2.74
C LEU A 52 -0.46 -5.50 -2.55
N THR A 53 -1.60 -6.13 -2.25
CA THR A 53 -1.70 -7.60 -2.16
C THR A 53 -1.34 -8.24 -3.49
N VAL A 54 -1.93 -7.77 -4.60
CA VAL A 54 -1.63 -8.30 -5.94
C VAL A 54 -0.16 -8.06 -6.31
N VAL A 55 0.39 -6.91 -5.97
CA VAL A 55 1.81 -6.60 -6.20
C VAL A 55 2.71 -7.56 -5.40
N GLY A 56 2.45 -7.74 -4.11
CA GLY A 56 3.21 -8.65 -3.25
C GLY A 56 3.13 -10.11 -3.70
N GLU A 57 1.94 -10.59 -4.06
CA GLU A 57 1.73 -11.93 -4.62
C GLU A 57 2.52 -12.13 -5.92
N ARG A 58 2.56 -11.12 -6.79
CA ARG A 58 3.32 -11.16 -8.03
C ARG A 58 4.83 -11.23 -7.77
N ILE A 59 5.34 -10.45 -6.82
CA ILE A 59 6.76 -10.51 -6.41
C ILE A 59 7.08 -11.91 -5.86
N ALA A 60 6.24 -12.44 -4.96
CA ALA A 60 6.43 -13.77 -4.39
C ALA A 60 6.43 -14.88 -5.45
N ALA A 61 5.53 -14.79 -6.44
CA ALA A 61 5.47 -15.74 -7.55
C ALA A 61 6.72 -15.67 -8.45
N ASP A 62 7.26 -14.48 -8.69
CA ASP A 62 8.48 -14.31 -9.47
C ASP A 62 9.72 -14.81 -8.73
N ILE A 63 9.83 -14.54 -7.42
CA ILE A 63 10.87 -15.14 -6.56
C ILE A 63 10.79 -16.67 -6.63
N GLY A 64 9.59 -17.25 -6.49
CA GLY A 64 9.40 -18.69 -6.61
C GLY A 64 9.75 -19.26 -8.00
N THR A 65 9.62 -18.44 -9.06
CA THR A 65 10.02 -18.85 -10.40
C THR A 65 11.53 -18.83 -10.57
N VAL A 66 12.22 -17.81 -10.03
CA VAL A 66 13.68 -17.73 -10.01
C VAL A 66 14.25 -18.88 -9.18
N ASP A 67 13.69 -19.14 -8.00
CA ASP A 67 14.05 -20.27 -7.14
C ASP A 67 13.99 -21.60 -7.90
N ARG A 68 12.87 -21.90 -8.56
CA ARG A 68 12.73 -23.14 -9.33
C ARG A 68 13.77 -23.25 -10.46
N LEU A 69 14.08 -22.13 -11.12
CA LEU A 69 15.05 -22.08 -12.20
C LEU A 69 16.47 -22.37 -11.68
N VAL A 70 16.84 -21.78 -10.55
CA VAL A 70 18.13 -22.01 -9.87
C VAL A 70 18.23 -23.42 -9.30
N ALA A 71 17.15 -23.93 -8.70
CA ALA A 71 17.09 -25.26 -8.10
C ALA A 71 17.21 -26.39 -9.14
N THR A 72 16.75 -26.16 -10.37
CA THR A 72 16.80 -27.16 -11.47
C THR A 72 18.07 -27.03 -12.33
N ALA A 73 18.86 -25.97 -12.16
CA ALA A 73 20.07 -25.77 -12.95
C ALA A 73 21.17 -26.79 -12.59
N GLU A 74 21.78 -27.41 -13.60
CA GLU A 74 22.86 -28.40 -13.43
C GLU A 74 24.17 -27.78 -12.91
N SER A 75 24.38 -26.48 -13.10
CA SER A 75 25.54 -25.74 -12.61
C SER A 75 25.16 -24.30 -12.30
N ARG A 76 25.44 -23.85 -11.07
CA ARG A 76 25.05 -22.52 -10.56
C ARG A 76 26.10 -21.44 -10.83
N ASP A 77 27.37 -21.84 -10.92
CA ASP A 77 28.51 -20.92 -11.08
C ASP A 77 28.47 -20.10 -12.38
N ASN A 78 27.69 -20.53 -13.38
CA ASN A 78 27.51 -19.82 -14.64
C ASN A 78 26.04 -19.44 -14.92
N LEU A 79 25.17 -19.58 -13.91
CA LEU A 79 23.75 -19.29 -14.05
C LEU A 79 23.49 -17.80 -13.86
N THR A 80 23.28 -17.09 -14.96
CA THR A 80 22.83 -15.70 -14.92
C THR A 80 21.32 -15.63 -15.09
N VAL A 81 20.58 -15.38 -14.00
CA VAL A 81 19.14 -15.11 -14.06
C VAL A 81 18.91 -13.61 -13.92
N HIS A 82 18.27 -13.01 -14.93
CA HIS A 82 17.78 -11.64 -14.89
C HIS A 82 16.31 -11.63 -15.27
N ARG A 83 15.46 -11.21 -14.33
CA ARG A 83 14.04 -11.02 -14.59
C ARG A 83 13.67 -9.56 -14.35
N PRO A 84 13.28 -8.80 -15.40
CA PRO A 84 12.64 -7.52 -15.20
C PRO A 84 11.22 -7.74 -14.67
N LEU A 85 10.86 -7.00 -13.63
CA LEU A 85 9.54 -7.03 -13.02
C LEU A 85 8.96 -5.63 -13.08
N THR A 86 8.02 -5.42 -14.01
CA THR A 86 7.28 -4.17 -14.13
C THR A 86 6.09 -4.19 -13.18
N LEU A 87 6.20 -3.41 -12.11
CA LEU A 87 5.11 -3.13 -11.17
C LEU A 87 4.57 -1.72 -11.44
N PRO A 88 3.35 -1.41 -10.99
CA PRO A 88 2.89 -0.03 -10.96
C PRO A 88 3.84 0.83 -10.13
N ASP A 89 4.10 2.08 -10.56
CA ASP A 89 4.86 3.03 -9.74
C ASP A 89 4.04 3.54 -8.54
N ARG A 90 2.72 3.32 -8.57
CA ARG A 90 1.76 3.85 -7.59
C ARG A 90 0.59 2.90 -7.35
N VAL A 91 0.08 2.92 -6.13
CA VAL A 91 -1.18 2.28 -5.72
C VAL A 91 -2.15 3.33 -5.21
N SER A 92 -3.39 3.31 -5.69
CA SER A 92 -4.42 4.31 -5.36
C SER A 92 -3.97 5.78 -5.54
N GLY A 93 -3.03 6.03 -6.45
CA GLY A 93 -2.48 7.36 -6.77
C GLY A 93 -1.23 7.77 -5.98
N THR A 94 -0.79 6.93 -5.05
CA THR A 94 0.33 7.18 -4.13
C THR A 94 1.50 6.24 -4.40
N GLY A 95 2.74 6.71 -4.20
CA GLY A 95 3.90 5.82 -4.15
C GLY A 95 3.79 4.79 -3.02
N TYR A 96 4.57 3.73 -3.12
CA TYR A 96 4.65 2.72 -2.08
C TYR A 96 6.08 2.17 -2.00
N ARG A 97 6.41 1.64 -0.82
CA ARG A 97 7.71 1.04 -0.52
C ARG A 97 7.58 -0.45 -0.36
N ILE A 98 8.56 -1.18 -0.87
CA ILE A 98 8.66 -2.63 -0.78
C ILE A 98 9.86 -2.95 0.10
N ARG A 99 9.63 -3.70 1.16
CA ARG A 99 10.66 -4.18 2.08
C ARG A 99 10.65 -5.70 2.06
N ILE A 100 11.78 -6.28 1.70
CA ILE A 100 11.99 -7.72 1.68
C ILE A 100 12.83 -8.07 2.89
N GLU A 101 12.25 -8.84 3.80
CA GLU A 101 12.91 -9.34 5.00
C GLU A 101 13.01 -10.86 4.89
N ALA A 102 14.18 -11.34 4.50
CA ALA A 102 14.54 -12.72 4.35
C ALA A 102 15.34 -13.23 5.56
N ASN A 103 15.05 -14.46 5.95
CA ASN A 103 15.80 -15.24 6.91
C ASN A 103 16.17 -16.57 6.25
N GLY A 104 17.28 -16.54 5.50
CA GLY A 104 17.70 -17.65 4.64
C GLY A 104 16.72 -17.87 3.49
N THR A 105 15.95 -18.95 3.57
CA THR A 105 15.09 -19.45 2.48
C THR A 105 13.61 -19.09 2.66
N GLN A 106 13.27 -18.37 3.72
CA GLN A 106 11.91 -17.91 3.99
C GLN A 106 11.94 -16.46 4.46
N GLY A 107 10.85 -15.73 4.23
CA GLY A 107 10.78 -14.33 4.60
C GLY A 107 9.41 -13.72 4.35
N THR A 108 9.35 -12.41 4.53
CA THR A 108 8.15 -11.61 4.31
C THR A 108 8.46 -10.44 3.38
N ILE A 109 7.56 -10.20 2.44
CA ILE A 109 7.54 -8.98 1.62
C ILE A 109 6.50 -8.05 2.26
N ALA A 110 6.96 -6.98 2.89
CA ALA A 110 6.10 -5.93 3.41
C ALA A 110 5.99 -4.82 2.37
N LEU A 111 4.75 -4.48 1.98
CA LEU A 111 4.46 -3.37 1.09
C LEU A 111 3.65 -2.31 1.82
N GLU A 112 4.08 -1.05 1.74
CA GLU A 112 3.55 0.06 2.51
C GLU A 112 3.26 1.26 1.61
N SER A 113 2.03 1.79 1.66
CA SER A 113 1.67 3.05 0.98
C SER A 113 2.28 4.25 1.69
N GLU A 114 2.73 5.27 0.94
CA GLU A 114 3.39 6.44 1.53
C GLU A 114 2.43 7.48 2.13
N GLN A 115 1.16 7.49 1.74
CA GLN A 115 0.16 8.50 2.15
C GLN A 115 -1.05 7.93 2.85
N THR A 116 -1.20 6.61 2.83
CA THR A 116 -2.31 5.91 3.49
C THR A 116 -1.72 4.89 4.44
N ASP A 117 -2.44 4.52 5.49
CA ASP A 117 -2.00 3.52 6.49
C ASP A 117 -2.07 2.07 5.94
N ALA A 118 -1.94 1.90 4.63
CA ALA A 118 -2.05 0.64 3.92
C ALA A 118 -0.75 -0.14 3.96
N THR A 119 -0.77 -1.24 4.69
CA THR A 119 0.33 -2.20 4.78
C THR A 119 -0.16 -3.60 4.43
N VAL A 120 0.60 -4.31 3.61
CA VAL A 120 0.37 -5.72 3.27
C VAL A 120 1.65 -6.51 3.46
N GLU A 121 1.53 -7.66 4.10
CA GLU A 121 2.63 -8.61 4.29
C GLU A 121 2.33 -9.89 3.51
N VAL A 122 3.22 -10.22 2.58
CA VAL A 122 3.13 -11.45 1.78
C VAL A 122 4.31 -12.36 2.17
N PRO A 123 4.06 -13.50 2.82
CA PRO A 123 5.11 -14.45 3.13
C PRO A 123 5.58 -15.17 1.87
N PHE A 124 6.87 -15.46 1.79
CA PHE A 124 7.44 -16.29 0.73
C PHE A 124 8.35 -17.38 1.31
N ARG A 125 8.49 -18.46 0.55
CA ARG A 125 9.45 -19.54 0.82
C ARG A 125 10.07 -19.99 -0.49
N THR A 126 11.36 -20.23 -0.44
CA THR A 126 12.23 -20.72 -1.51
C THR A 126 12.77 -22.11 -1.14
N SER A 127 13.46 -22.76 -2.06
CA SER A 127 14.11 -24.05 -1.83
C SER A 127 15.25 -23.91 -0.83
N GLU A 128 15.60 -24.97 -0.09
CA GLU A 128 16.56 -24.96 1.05
C GLU A 128 17.97 -24.41 0.74
N ILE A 129 18.26 -24.15 -0.53
CA ILE A 129 19.58 -23.83 -1.08
C ILE A 129 19.61 -22.48 -1.81
N VAL A 130 18.52 -21.72 -1.79
CA VAL A 130 18.41 -20.41 -2.47
C VAL A 130 18.10 -19.37 -1.42
N ALA A 131 19.11 -18.63 -0.98
CA ALA A 131 18.90 -17.53 -0.04
C ALA A 131 18.32 -16.31 -0.76
N VAL A 132 17.61 -15.44 -0.02
CA VAL A 132 17.15 -14.14 -0.52
C VAL A 132 17.81 -13.04 0.32
N GLU A 133 18.24 -11.95 -0.32
CA GLU A 133 18.80 -10.80 0.39
C GLU A 133 17.72 -9.82 0.83
N ASN A 134 17.98 -9.18 1.97
CA ASN A 134 17.13 -8.09 2.45
C ASN A 134 17.28 -6.89 1.52
N ALA A 135 16.15 -6.35 1.08
CA ALA A 135 16.13 -5.21 0.19
C ALA A 135 15.03 -4.23 0.61
N THR A 136 15.26 -2.95 0.36
CA THR A 136 14.23 -1.92 0.43
C THR A 136 14.30 -1.14 -0.86
N VAL A 137 13.21 -1.15 -1.61
CA VAL A 137 13.08 -0.51 -2.93
C VAL A 137 11.75 0.19 -3.02
N ASP A 138 11.67 1.24 -3.82
CA ASP A 138 10.40 1.90 -4.09
C ASP A 138 9.64 1.17 -5.22
N GLY A 139 8.33 1.39 -5.30
CA GLY A 139 7.49 0.81 -6.34
C GLY A 139 7.89 1.26 -7.75
N GLY A 140 7.69 0.38 -8.74
CA GLY A 140 7.97 0.64 -10.15
C GLY A 140 8.66 -0.53 -10.84
N ASP A 141 9.48 -0.24 -11.85
CA ASP A 141 10.30 -1.25 -12.50
C ASP A 141 11.38 -1.75 -11.54
N LEU A 142 11.40 -3.06 -11.31
CA LEU A 142 12.39 -3.74 -10.47
C LEU A 142 13.17 -4.77 -11.26
N ARG A 143 14.36 -5.11 -10.78
CA ARG A 143 15.18 -6.18 -11.32
C ARG A 143 15.43 -7.23 -10.24
N ILE A 144 15.06 -8.47 -10.56
CA ILE A 144 15.39 -9.64 -9.75
C ILE A 144 16.57 -10.35 -10.41
N ARG A 145 17.66 -10.52 -9.66
CA ARG A 145 18.92 -11.12 -10.12
C ARG A 145 19.39 -12.20 -9.16
N TRP A 146 19.97 -13.26 -9.70
CA TRP A 146 20.78 -14.21 -8.93
C TRP A 146 22.21 -13.68 -8.80
N ASP A 147 22.71 -13.61 -7.57
CA ASP A 147 24.09 -13.30 -7.24
C ASP A 147 24.79 -14.56 -6.70
N PRO A 148 25.71 -15.19 -7.46
CA PRO A 148 26.36 -16.41 -7.02
C PRO A 148 27.32 -16.20 -5.84
N ASP A 149 27.80 -14.97 -5.61
CA ASP A 149 28.70 -14.62 -4.51
C ASP A 149 27.94 -14.02 -3.31
N GLY A 150 26.61 -13.90 -3.41
CA GLY A 150 25.74 -13.30 -2.39
C GLY A 150 25.37 -14.23 -1.24
N GLY A 151 24.67 -13.67 -0.24
CA GLY A 151 24.20 -14.41 0.94
C GLY A 151 25.21 -14.51 2.09
N ALA A 152 24.71 -14.82 3.29
CA ALA A 152 25.52 -14.81 4.53
C ALA A 152 26.67 -15.83 4.52
N ASP A 153 26.50 -16.93 3.78
CA ASP A 153 27.45 -18.04 3.71
C ASP A 153 28.18 -18.14 2.34
N GLY A 154 27.89 -17.23 1.40
CA GLY A 154 28.49 -17.24 0.05
C GLY A 154 27.98 -18.35 -0.88
N ASP A 155 26.81 -18.93 -0.57
CA ASP A 155 26.14 -19.97 -1.38
C ASP A 155 25.26 -19.40 -2.52
N GLY A 156 25.28 -18.08 -2.68
CA GLY A 156 24.51 -17.32 -3.64
C GLY A 156 23.14 -16.89 -3.11
N ALA A 157 22.68 -15.72 -3.55
CA ALA A 157 21.41 -15.14 -3.12
C ALA A 157 20.64 -14.43 -4.23
N VAL A 158 19.33 -14.38 -4.08
CA VAL A 158 18.45 -13.56 -4.92
C VAL A 158 18.47 -12.13 -4.41
N VAL A 159 18.88 -11.20 -5.27
CA VAL A 159 18.95 -9.76 -5.00
C VAL A 159 17.85 -9.05 -5.78
N VAL A 160 17.12 -8.18 -5.09
CA VAL A 160 16.12 -7.29 -5.69
C VAL A 160 16.66 -5.87 -5.65
N SER A 161 16.77 -5.25 -6.83
CA SER A 161 17.32 -3.90 -6.98
C SER A 161 16.51 -3.08 -7.97
N GLU A 162 16.56 -1.76 -7.80
CA GLU A 162 16.13 -0.81 -8.82
C GLU A 162 17.03 -0.91 -10.08
N PRO A 163 16.49 -0.61 -11.28
CA PRO A 163 17.19 -0.77 -12.56
C PRO A 163 18.39 0.16 -12.76
#